data_AF-A0A238KLV5-F1
#
_entry.id   AF-A0A238KLV5-F1
#
_cell.length_a   1.000
_cell.length_b   1.000
_cell.length_c   1.000
_cell.angle_alpha   90.00
_cell.angle_beta   90.00
_cell.angle_gamma   90.00
#
_symmetry.space_group_name_H-M   'P 1'
#
loop_
_entity.id
_entity.type
_entity.pdbx_description
1 polymer ?
#
loop_
_entity_poly.entity_id
_entity_poly.type
_entity_poly.pdbx_seq_one_letter_code
_entity_poly.pdbx_strand_id
1 'polypeptide(L)'
;MIQIGDQAYSLQDPAVLAVLGAGVVLLLILVLLISSVRRAGRTAQTSEMLAHALTDMSTRVEHLANGQGHLEGSLNAVGHQQVQAATQLTILMEQRLGEVQLRLHEDMSKAQRNTGEHLAHMQQSLSDNMAVQQLKLSETLGQNQIRLQENMADLQMKTTLSLTEMQEKMGIALNGSAKNTATSLSALQERLQTIDKAQENITKLSGDVLTLQDILSNKQTRGAFGEIQLTDIVSKALPKDSYTLQATLSNGKRADCLIHLPNPPGPIVVDAKFPLEGYEALRNSTTDSQVVEAARMLKTSVRKHIKDISEKYILEGETADGALLFLPSEAVYAELHANFPDLVREGFAARVWIVSPTTCMATLHTMRAILKDARMREQAGAIRKELSLLSQDVDRLGTRVGSLDRHFGQAARDIEDIKISSEKAGKRARRLDNFDFEELAKDDVTNVVPLSDKS
;
A
#
# COMPACT_ATOMS: atom_id res chain seq x y z
N MET A 1 27.35 132.50 -10.91
CA MET A 1 26.31 133.39 -11.46
C MET A 1 25.52 132.57 -12.46
N ILE A 2 24.20 132.57 -12.40
CA ILE A 2 23.36 131.94 -13.43
C ILE A 2 22.81 133.10 -14.28
N GLN A 3 23.09 133.10 -15.58
CA GLN A 3 22.44 134.02 -16.52
C GLN A 3 21.19 133.36 -17.07
N ILE A 4 20.04 134.00 -16.90
CA ILE A 4 18.79 133.60 -17.56
C ILE A 4 18.40 134.79 -18.43
N GLY A 5 18.68 134.68 -19.73
CA GLY A 5 18.56 135.80 -20.66
C GLY A 5 19.45 136.98 -20.26
N ASP A 6 18.92 138.20 -20.33
CA ASP A 6 19.65 139.44 -20.04
C ASP A 6 19.79 139.75 -18.54
N GLN A 7 19.31 138.88 -17.64
CA GLN A 7 19.45 139.07 -16.20
C GLN A 7 20.46 138.09 -15.59
N ALA A 8 21.47 138.65 -14.90
CA ALA A 8 22.48 137.90 -14.18
C ALA A 8 22.06 137.73 -12.72
N TYR A 9 21.67 136.52 -12.33
CA TYR A 9 21.34 136.19 -10.95
C TYR A 9 22.59 135.73 -10.22
N SER A 10 22.94 136.45 -9.15
CA SER A 10 24.01 136.05 -8.24
C SER A 10 23.53 134.88 -7.38
N LEU A 11 24.39 133.87 -7.20
CA LEU A 11 24.11 132.72 -6.31
C LEU A 11 24.12 133.11 -4.82
N GLN A 12 24.52 134.34 -4.49
CA GLN A 12 24.49 134.90 -3.14
C GLN A 12 23.20 135.68 -2.86
N ASP A 13 22.30 135.82 -3.84
CA ASP A 13 21.01 136.47 -3.64
C ASP A 13 20.09 135.54 -2.82
N PRO A 14 19.66 135.95 -1.62
CA PRO A 14 18.80 135.13 -0.77
C PRO A 14 17.48 134.72 -1.44
N ALA A 15 16.95 135.51 -2.39
CA ALA A 15 15.74 135.15 -3.11
C ALA A 15 15.92 133.95 -4.05
N VAL A 16 17.08 133.86 -4.73
CA VAL A 16 17.40 132.77 -5.67
C VAL A 16 17.65 131.46 -4.92
N LEU A 17 18.31 131.52 -3.76
CA LEU A 17 18.50 130.37 -2.87
C LEU A 17 17.17 129.85 -2.30
N ALA A 18 16.24 130.75 -1.95
CA ALA A 18 14.92 130.36 -1.47
C ALA A 18 14.10 129.60 -2.53
N VAL A 19 14.13 130.05 -3.79
CA VAL A 19 13.42 129.38 -4.90
C VAL A 19 14.03 128.02 -5.22
N LEU A 20 15.37 127.92 -5.25
CA LEU A 20 16.06 126.63 -5.44
C LEU A 20 15.77 125.66 -4.28
N GLY A 21 15.80 126.15 -3.03
CA GLY A 21 15.45 125.36 -1.86
C GLY A 21 14.01 124.84 -1.91
N ALA A 22 13.05 125.71 -2.27
CA ALA A 22 11.65 125.32 -2.46
C ALA A 22 11.48 124.28 -3.56
N GLY A 23 12.20 124.42 -4.69
CA GLY A 23 12.19 123.44 -5.77
C GLY A 23 12.68 122.05 -5.34
N VAL A 24 13.76 121.99 -4.55
CA VAL A 24 14.30 120.73 -4.02
C VAL A 24 13.33 120.07 -3.04
N VAL A 25 12.69 120.85 -2.15
CA VAL A 25 11.68 120.33 -1.22
C VAL A 25 10.47 119.78 -1.97
N LEU A 26 10.00 120.48 -3.00
CA LEU A 26 8.84 120.05 -3.78
C LEU A 26 9.14 118.76 -4.57
N LEU A 27 10.36 118.63 -5.09
CA LEU A 27 10.82 117.41 -5.75
C LEU A 27 10.96 116.24 -4.76
N LEU A 28 11.46 116.48 -3.55
CA LEU A 28 11.50 115.48 -2.48
C LEU A 28 10.11 115.00 -2.08
N ILE A 29 9.14 115.92 -1.93
CA ILE A 29 7.75 115.57 -1.62
C ILE A 29 7.16 114.71 -2.74
N LEU A 30 7.38 115.09 -4.02
CA LEU A 30 6.90 114.32 -5.17
C LEU A 30 7.49 112.91 -5.21
N VAL A 31 8.80 112.76 -4.97
CA VAL A 31 9.46 111.45 -4.91
C VAL A 31 8.91 110.61 -3.75
N LEU A 32 8.69 111.20 -2.57
CA LEU A 32 8.10 110.50 -1.44
C LEU A 32 6.67 110.03 -1.73
N LEU A 33 5.85 110.85 -2.39
CA LEU A 33 4.47 110.51 -2.76
C LEU A 33 4.41 109.38 -3.80
N ILE A 34 5.29 109.41 -4.81
CA ILE A 34 5.41 108.32 -5.78
C ILE A 34 5.90 107.03 -5.08
N SER A 35 6.83 107.16 -4.13
CA SER A 35 7.34 106.01 -3.36
C SER A 35 6.29 105.39 -2.45
N SER A 36 5.40 106.19 -1.86
CA SER A 36 4.34 105.70 -0.97
C SER A 36 3.24 104.97 -1.76
N VAL A 37 2.83 105.51 -2.91
CA VAL A 37 1.85 104.86 -3.80
C VAL A 37 2.42 103.56 -4.38
N ARG A 38 3.69 103.53 -4.78
CA ARG A 38 4.35 102.29 -5.24
C ARG A 38 4.51 101.24 -4.14
N ARG A 39 4.74 101.64 -2.89
CA ARG A 39 4.79 100.71 -1.75
C ARG A 39 3.41 100.13 -1.44
N ALA A 40 2.36 100.96 -1.43
CA ALA A 40 0.98 100.50 -1.21
C ALA A 40 0.52 99.47 -2.26
N GLY A 41 0.90 99.65 -3.53
CA GLY A 41 0.60 98.70 -4.61
C GLY A 41 1.28 97.34 -4.44
N ARG A 42 2.48 97.29 -3.86
CA ARG A 42 3.20 96.02 -3.61
C ARG A 42 2.63 95.24 -2.41
N THR A 43 2.09 95.92 -1.41
CA THR A 43 1.50 95.26 -0.23
C THR A 43 0.12 94.65 -0.53
N ALA A 44 -0.63 95.22 -1.49
CA ALA A 44 -1.89 94.65 -1.97
C ALA A 44 -1.69 93.28 -2.67
N GLN A 45 -0.68 93.16 -3.54
CA GLN A 45 -0.39 91.92 -4.25
C GLN A 45 0.07 90.77 -3.33
N THR A 46 0.77 91.07 -2.23
CA THR A 46 1.17 90.05 -1.26
C THR A 46 0.01 89.53 -0.41
N SER A 47 -1.01 90.36 -0.17
CA SER A 47 -2.20 89.95 0.59
C SER A 47 -3.10 89.04 -0.24
N GLU A 48 -3.16 89.24 -1.56
CA GLU A 48 -3.96 88.42 -2.49
C GLU A 48 -3.37 87.01 -2.65
N MET A 49 -2.03 86.88 -2.74
CA MET A 49 -1.37 85.57 -2.76
C MET A 49 -1.62 84.74 -1.49
N LEU A 50 -1.60 85.38 -0.30
CA LEU A 50 -1.85 84.69 0.96
C LEU A 50 -3.32 84.22 1.09
N ALA A 51 -4.27 85.02 0.60
CA ALA A 51 -5.69 84.63 0.58
C ALA A 51 -5.92 83.40 -0.33
N HIS A 52 -5.31 83.38 -1.51
CA HIS A 52 -5.38 82.21 -2.40
C HIS A 52 -4.68 80.98 -1.81
N ALA A 53 -3.51 81.14 -1.18
CA ALA A 53 -2.80 80.04 -0.54
C ALA A 53 -3.59 79.42 0.63
N LEU A 54 -4.27 80.23 1.44
CA LEU A 54 -5.13 79.74 2.51
C LEU A 54 -6.38 79.04 1.98
N THR A 55 -6.93 79.53 0.86
CA THR A 55 -8.09 78.88 0.22
C THR A 55 -7.70 77.53 -0.36
N ASP A 56 -6.55 77.42 -1.03
CA ASP A 56 -6.05 76.17 -1.59
C ASP A 56 -5.61 75.16 -0.51
N MET A 57 -5.13 75.66 0.64
CA MET A 57 -4.84 74.79 1.78
C MET A 57 -6.12 74.28 2.45
N SER A 58 -7.16 75.12 2.55
CA SER A 58 -8.46 74.72 3.09
C SER A 58 -9.12 73.64 2.25
N THR A 59 -9.11 73.77 0.92
CA THR A 59 -9.69 72.76 0.01
C THR A 59 -8.92 71.44 0.10
N ARG A 60 -7.59 71.47 0.19
CA ARG A 60 -6.77 70.25 0.36
C ARG A 60 -7.05 69.54 1.69
N VAL A 61 -7.20 70.29 2.78
CA VAL A 61 -7.54 69.72 4.10
C VAL A 61 -8.93 69.10 4.08
N GLU A 62 -9.89 69.74 3.40
CA GLU A 62 -11.25 69.20 3.24
C GLU A 62 -11.28 67.92 2.38
N HIS A 63 -10.50 67.86 1.30
CA HIS A 63 -10.32 66.64 0.51
C HIS A 63 -9.66 65.50 1.31
N LEU A 64 -8.69 65.82 2.17
CA LEU A 64 -8.05 64.84 3.07
C LEU A 64 -9.02 64.33 4.14
N ALA A 65 -9.81 65.22 4.74
CA ALA A 65 -10.84 64.85 5.72
C ALA A 65 -11.93 63.95 5.09
N ASN A 66 -12.38 64.30 3.88
CA ASN A 66 -13.34 63.48 3.12
C ASN A 66 -12.73 62.14 2.68
N GLY A 67 -11.44 62.11 2.34
CA GLY A 67 -10.71 60.89 2.02
C GLY A 67 -10.56 59.94 3.21
N GLN A 68 -10.26 60.47 4.40
CA GLN A 68 -10.21 59.68 5.64
C GLN A 68 -11.57 59.09 6.02
N GLY A 69 -12.66 59.87 5.91
CA GLY A 69 -14.00 59.36 6.17
C GLY A 69 -14.42 58.23 5.22
N HIS A 70 -14.03 58.32 3.94
CA HIS A 70 -14.27 57.24 2.97
C HIS A 70 -13.45 55.98 3.27
N LEU A 71 -12.19 56.14 3.69
CA LEU A 71 -11.33 55.03 4.07
C LEU A 71 -11.87 54.29 5.30
N GLU A 72 -12.29 55.03 6.34
CA GLU A 72 -12.87 54.46 7.55
C GLU A 72 -14.21 53.75 7.27
N GLY A 73 -15.05 54.33 6.40
CA GLY A 73 -16.27 53.67 5.91
C GLY A 73 -15.99 52.39 5.12
N SER A 74 -14.98 52.41 4.23
CA SER A 74 -14.60 51.24 3.43
C SER A 74 -13.98 50.12 4.26
N LEU A 75 -13.19 50.46 5.29
CA LEU A 75 -12.59 49.49 6.20
C LEU A 75 -13.65 48.82 7.08
N ASN A 76 -14.65 49.58 7.55
CA ASN A 76 -15.78 49.01 8.28
C ASN A 76 -16.66 48.14 7.38
N ALA A 77 -16.91 48.55 6.13
CA ALA A 77 -17.67 47.76 5.17
C ALA A 77 -16.96 46.43 4.83
N VAL A 78 -15.65 46.45 4.60
CA VAL A 78 -14.84 45.25 4.36
C VAL A 78 -14.80 44.35 5.61
N GLY A 79 -14.67 44.94 6.81
CA GLY A 79 -14.75 44.20 8.07
C GLY A 79 -16.10 43.49 8.26
N HIS A 80 -17.21 44.19 8.01
CA HIS A 80 -18.55 43.59 8.07
C HIS A 80 -18.75 42.49 7.00
N GLN A 81 -18.25 42.70 5.79
CA GLN A 81 -18.32 41.71 4.71
C GLN A 81 -17.48 40.46 5.02
N GLN A 82 -16.31 40.63 5.64
CA GLN A 82 -15.46 39.52 6.05
C GLN A 82 -16.06 38.72 7.21
N VAL A 83 -16.68 39.40 8.19
CA VAL A 83 -17.41 38.74 9.29
C VAL A 83 -18.63 37.97 8.78
N GLN A 84 -19.37 38.53 7.81
CA GLN A 84 -20.50 37.84 7.16
C GLN A 84 -20.04 36.63 6.33
N ALA A 85 -18.94 36.75 5.59
CA ALA A 85 -18.37 35.62 4.85
C ALA A 85 -17.89 34.52 5.81
N ALA A 86 -17.24 34.88 6.92
CA ALA A 86 -16.80 33.92 7.93
C ALA A 86 -17.98 33.19 8.58
N THR A 87 -19.06 33.89 8.95
CA THR A 87 -20.26 33.27 9.53
C THR A 87 -20.98 32.35 8.55
N GLN A 88 -21.11 32.74 7.28
CA GLN A 88 -21.66 31.86 6.25
C GLN A 88 -20.83 30.59 6.06
N LEU A 89 -19.50 30.71 6.11
CA LEU A 89 -18.59 29.59 5.97
C LEU A 89 -18.69 28.63 7.17
N THR A 90 -18.84 29.15 8.40
CA THR A 90 -19.09 28.34 9.60
C THR A 90 -20.42 27.58 9.49
N ILE A 91 -21.50 28.24 9.08
CA ILE A 91 -22.82 27.60 8.92
C ILE A 91 -22.76 26.50 7.85
N LEU A 92 -22.08 26.76 6.73
CA LEU A 92 -21.90 25.77 5.67
C LEU A 92 -21.06 24.57 6.14
N MET A 93 -20.03 24.82 6.95
CA MET A 93 -19.20 23.76 7.55
C MET A 93 -20.02 22.90 8.52
N GLU A 94 -20.85 23.50 9.39
CA GLU A 94 -21.74 22.75 10.28
C GLU A 94 -22.75 21.91 9.51
N GLN A 95 -23.34 22.45 8.43
CA GLN A 95 -24.25 21.68 7.57
C GLN A 95 -23.54 20.50 6.88
N ARG A 96 -22.34 20.73 6.33
CA ARG A 96 -21.50 19.68 5.73
C ARG A 96 -21.12 18.60 6.74
N LEU A 97 -20.74 18.99 7.95
CA LEU A 97 -20.40 18.08 9.04
C LEU A 97 -21.61 17.23 9.45
N GLY A 98 -22.80 17.83 9.57
CA GLY A 98 -24.04 17.10 9.83
C GLY A 98 -24.39 16.10 8.73
N GLU A 99 -24.24 16.50 7.46
CA GLU A 99 -24.49 15.60 6.32
C GLU A 99 -23.49 14.44 6.26
N VAL A 100 -22.21 14.71 6.53
CA VAL A 100 -21.17 13.67 6.59
C VAL A 100 -21.43 12.72 7.77
N GLN A 101 -21.82 13.23 8.93
CA GLN A 101 -22.13 12.42 10.10
C GLN A 101 -23.34 11.50 9.86
N LEU A 102 -24.39 12.00 9.19
CA LEU A 102 -25.55 11.20 8.79
C LEU A 102 -25.16 10.10 7.79
N ARG A 103 -24.37 10.42 6.77
CA ARG A 103 -23.89 9.42 5.79
C ARG A 103 -23.02 8.36 6.44
N LEU A 104 -22.11 8.75 7.32
CA LEU A 104 -21.28 7.79 8.07
C LEU A 104 -22.12 6.87 8.96
N HIS A 105 -23.17 7.39 9.59
CA HIS A 105 -24.07 6.57 10.41
C HIS A 105 -24.88 5.58 9.55
N GLU A 106 -25.36 6.04 8.39
CA GLU A 106 -26.08 5.20 7.44
C GLU A 106 -25.19 4.09 6.87
N ASP A 107 -23.97 4.42 6.45
CA ASP A 107 -22.99 3.47 5.93
C ASP A 107 -22.54 2.46 6.99
N MET A 108 -22.33 2.91 8.23
CA MET A 108 -22.01 2.02 9.35
C MET A 108 -23.17 1.06 9.65
N SER A 109 -24.42 1.52 9.58
CA SER A 109 -25.59 0.66 9.76
C SER A 109 -25.74 -0.38 8.65
N LYS A 110 -25.45 -0.01 7.39
CA LYS A 110 -25.43 -0.92 6.24
C LYS A 110 -24.31 -1.95 6.37
N ALA A 111 -23.11 -1.52 6.75
CA ALA A 111 -21.98 -2.41 7.01
C ALA A 111 -22.28 -3.39 8.15
N GLN A 112 -22.98 -2.96 9.20
CA GLN A 112 -23.36 -3.80 10.33
C GLN A 112 -24.45 -4.83 9.97
N ARG A 113 -25.39 -4.47 9.09
CA ARG A 113 -26.37 -5.42 8.53
C ARG A 113 -25.71 -6.45 7.62
N ASN A 114 -24.85 -6.01 6.71
CA ASN A 114 -24.13 -6.91 5.80
C ASN A 114 -23.22 -7.88 6.56
N THR A 115 -22.52 -7.42 7.60
CA THR A 115 -21.71 -8.29 8.46
C THR A 115 -22.57 -9.25 9.28
N GLY A 116 -23.75 -8.84 9.75
CA GLY A 116 -24.73 -9.72 10.40
C GLY A 116 -25.26 -10.82 9.47
N GLU A 117 -25.62 -10.48 8.24
CA GLU A 117 -26.05 -11.44 7.21
C GLU A 117 -24.92 -12.42 6.84
N HIS A 118 -23.68 -11.93 6.74
CA HIS A 118 -22.51 -12.79 6.48
C HIS A 118 -22.24 -13.73 7.64
N LEU A 119 -22.40 -13.29 8.90
CA LEU A 119 -22.29 -14.14 10.08
C LEU A 119 -23.36 -15.22 10.10
N ALA A 120 -24.61 -14.87 9.75
CA ALA A 120 -25.71 -15.83 9.66
C ALA A 120 -25.45 -16.89 8.57
N HIS A 121 -25.00 -16.47 7.38
CA HIS A 121 -24.61 -17.39 6.31
C HIS A 121 -23.42 -18.28 6.70
N MET A 122 -22.44 -17.73 7.40
CA MET A 122 -21.29 -18.49 7.90
C MET A 122 -21.70 -19.51 8.97
N GLN A 123 -22.58 -19.13 9.90
CA GLN A 123 -23.12 -20.03 10.92
C GLN A 123 -23.94 -21.16 10.30
N GLN A 124 -24.77 -20.85 9.30
CA GLN A 124 -25.55 -21.84 8.55
C GLN A 124 -24.63 -22.82 7.81
N SER A 125 -23.62 -22.30 7.08
CA SER A 125 -22.66 -23.14 6.36
C SER A 125 -21.79 -23.98 7.28
N LEU A 126 -21.45 -23.49 8.47
CA LEU A 126 -20.75 -24.29 9.49
C LEU A 126 -21.63 -25.44 10.00
N SER A 127 -22.92 -25.19 10.22
CA SER A 127 -23.89 -26.22 10.62
C SER A 127 -24.06 -27.29 9.54
N ASP A 128 -24.22 -26.88 8.28
CA ASP A 128 -24.36 -27.80 7.15
C ASP A 128 -23.09 -28.64 6.94
N ASN A 129 -21.91 -28.01 7.03
CA ASN A 129 -20.63 -28.72 6.98
C ASN A 129 -20.46 -29.70 8.15
N MET A 130 -20.87 -29.32 9.37
CA MET A 130 -20.78 -30.19 10.54
C MET A 130 -21.71 -31.42 10.40
N ALA A 131 -22.91 -31.23 9.83
CA ALA A 131 -23.83 -32.34 9.55
C ALA A 131 -23.26 -33.31 8.49
N VAL A 132 -22.72 -32.79 7.38
CA VAL A 132 -22.06 -33.61 6.35
C VAL A 132 -20.83 -34.32 6.91
N GLN A 133 -20.05 -33.65 7.75
CA GLN A 133 -18.86 -34.22 8.36
C GLN A 133 -19.20 -35.32 9.37
N GLN A 134 -20.29 -35.18 10.12
CA GLN A 134 -20.79 -36.20 11.05
C GLN A 134 -21.32 -37.44 10.32
N LEU A 135 -22.03 -37.26 9.20
CA LEU A 135 -22.46 -38.36 8.32
C LEU A 135 -21.25 -39.12 7.76
N LYS A 136 -20.25 -38.39 7.25
CA LYS A 136 -19.03 -38.99 6.70
C LYS A 136 -18.19 -39.72 7.76
N LEU A 137 -18.17 -39.20 8.99
CA LEU A 137 -17.56 -39.85 10.17
C LEU A 137 -18.29 -41.16 10.52
N SER A 138 -19.62 -41.16 10.53
CA SER A 138 -20.40 -42.38 10.81
C SER A 138 -20.18 -43.44 9.73
N GLU A 139 -20.09 -43.04 8.47
CA GLU A 139 -19.81 -43.94 7.34
C GLU A 139 -18.39 -44.54 7.43
N THR A 140 -17.38 -43.72 7.73
CA THR A 140 -15.99 -44.22 7.91
C THR A 140 -15.83 -45.09 9.15
N LEU A 141 -16.53 -44.77 10.25
CA LEU A 141 -16.56 -45.63 11.44
C LEU A 141 -17.22 -46.98 11.15
N GLY A 142 -18.31 -47.00 10.40
CA GLY A 142 -18.96 -48.25 9.96
C GLY A 142 -18.05 -49.09 9.07
N GLN A 143 -17.39 -48.48 8.09
CA GLN A 143 -16.42 -49.18 7.22
C GLN A 143 -15.21 -49.72 8.01
N ASN A 144 -14.69 -48.94 8.96
CA ASN A 144 -13.58 -49.39 9.81
C ASN A 144 -13.99 -50.51 10.77
N GLN A 145 -15.23 -50.50 11.30
CA GLN A 145 -15.74 -51.55 12.16
C GLN A 145 -15.85 -52.89 11.42
N ILE A 146 -16.32 -52.87 10.17
CA ILE A 146 -16.38 -54.07 9.30
C ILE A 146 -14.96 -54.60 9.05
N ARG A 147 -14.01 -53.73 8.67
CA ARG A 147 -12.60 -54.10 8.49
C ARG A 147 -11.94 -54.67 9.75
N LEU A 148 -12.28 -54.13 10.92
CA LEU A 148 -11.76 -54.63 12.20
C LEU A 148 -12.32 -56.02 12.53
N GLN A 149 -13.58 -56.30 12.20
CA GLN A 149 -14.17 -57.63 12.38
C GLN A 149 -13.55 -58.66 11.44
N GLU A 150 -13.31 -58.31 10.18
CA GLU A 150 -12.62 -59.18 9.20
C GLU A 150 -11.19 -59.50 9.67
N ASN A 151 -10.44 -58.49 10.13
CA ASN A 151 -9.09 -58.70 10.66
C ASN A 151 -9.08 -59.51 11.96
N MET A 152 -10.08 -59.36 12.84
CA MET A 152 -10.19 -60.18 14.04
C MET A 152 -10.49 -61.64 13.73
N ALA A 153 -11.32 -61.93 12.72
CA ALA A 153 -11.59 -63.30 12.29
C ALA A 153 -10.34 -63.98 11.71
N ASP A 154 -9.56 -63.25 10.89
CA ASP A 154 -8.28 -63.74 10.34
C ASP A 154 -7.22 -63.96 11.45
N LEU A 155 -7.15 -63.06 12.43
CA LEU A 155 -6.29 -63.20 13.60
C LEU A 155 -6.68 -64.40 14.47
N GLN A 156 -7.97 -64.61 14.75
CA GLN A 156 -8.43 -65.77 15.53
C GLN A 156 -8.06 -67.09 14.85
N MET A 157 -8.23 -67.19 13.53
CA MET A 157 -7.85 -68.38 12.77
C MET A 157 -6.33 -68.63 12.81
N LYS A 158 -5.50 -67.58 12.67
CA LYS A 158 -4.04 -67.66 12.81
C LYS A 158 -3.61 -67.99 14.23
N THR A 159 -4.29 -67.47 15.25
CA THR A 159 -4.01 -67.76 16.67
C THR A 159 -4.35 -69.21 17.04
N THR A 160 -5.45 -69.79 16.52
CA THR A 160 -5.78 -71.20 16.76
C THR A 160 -4.75 -72.15 16.14
N LEU A 161 -4.28 -71.86 14.92
CA LEU A 161 -3.20 -72.63 14.28
C LEU A 161 -1.87 -72.49 15.04
N SER A 162 -1.54 -71.29 15.51
CA SER A 162 -0.32 -71.03 16.29
C SER A 162 -0.33 -71.67 17.69
N LEU A 163 -1.50 -71.80 18.33
CA LEU A 163 -1.66 -72.44 19.64
C LEU A 163 -1.36 -73.94 19.62
N THR A 164 -1.72 -74.64 18.53
CA THR A 164 -1.37 -76.05 18.34
C THR A 164 0.14 -76.25 18.18
N GLU A 165 0.80 -75.33 17.48
CA GLU A 165 2.27 -75.33 17.29
C GLU A 165 3.02 -74.91 18.57
N MET A 166 2.38 -74.12 19.44
CA MET A 166 2.94 -73.63 20.70
C MET A 166 2.96 -74.70 21.80
N GLN A 167 1.98 -75.62 21.84
CA GLN A 167 1.95 -76.72 22.81
C GLN A 167 3.14 -77.68 22.67
N GLU A 168 3.62 -77.90 21.45
CA GLU A 168 4.79 -78.74 21.17
C GLU A 168 6.11 -78.05 21.59
N LYS A 169 6.21 -76.73 21.41
CA LYS A 169 7.40 -75.93 21.75
C LYS A 169 7.50 -75.54 23.23
N MET A 170 6.39 -75.55 23.97
CA MET A 170 6.33 -75.16 25.40
C MET A 170 6.95 -76.20 26.35
N GLY A 171 7.03 -77.48 25.95
CA GLY A 171 7.73 -78.52 26.71
C GLY A 171 9.25 -78.31 26.79
N ILE A 172 9.82 -77.56 25.84
CA ILE A 172 11.27 -77.31 25.73
C ILE A 172 11.65 -75.96 26.40
N ALA A 173 10.72 -75.00 26.48
CA ALA A 173 10.99 -73.64 26.94
C ALA A 173 10.98 -73.43 28.47
N LEU A 174 10.33 -74.31 29.25
CA LEU A 174 10.21 -74.14 30.71
C LEU A 174 11.55 -74.18 31.47
N ASN A 175 12.59 -74.81 30.90
CA ASN A 175 13.93 -74.83 31.50
C ASN A 175 14.76 -73.54 31.23
N GLY A 176 14.37 -72.73 30.25
CA GLY A 176 15.07 -71.48 29.89
C GLY A 176 14.56 -70.24 30.65
N SER A 177 13.29 -70.23 31.07
CA SER A 177 12.64 -69.04 31.63
C SER A 177 13.16 -68.63 33.00
N ALA A 178 13.69 -69.55 33.80
CA ALA A 178 14.27 -69.24 35.11
C ALA A 178 15.54 -68.37 34.99
N LYS A 179 16.29 -68.48 33.89
CA LYS A 179 17.56 -67.76 33.69
C LYS A 179 17.36 -66.31 33.24
N ASN A 180 16.31 -66.04 32.46
CA ASN A 180 16.02 -64.69 31.92
C ASN A 180 15.36 -63.76 32.96
N THR A 181 14.63 -64.30 33.93
CA THR A 181 14.04 -63.51 35.02
C THR A 181 15.11 -62.90 35.93
N ALA A 182 16.20 -63.64 36.19
CA ALA A 182 17.33 -63.13 36.97
C ALA A 182 18.07 -61.97 36.27
N THR A 183 18.16 -62.01 34.94
CA THR A 183 18.82 -60.94 34.15
C THR A 183 17.96 -59.68 34.05
N SER A 184 16.64 -59.84 33.98
CA SER A 184 15.69 -58.72 33.86
C SER A 184 15.57 -57.90 35.14
N LEU A 185 15.75 -58.54 36.31
CA LEU A 185 15.79 -57.87 37.62
C LEU A 185 17.03 -56.98 37.77
N SER A 186 18.20 -57.42 37.30
CA SER A 186 19.41 -56.59 37.30
C SER A 186 19.29 -55.38 36.38
N ALA A 187 18.65 -55.51 35.21
CA ALA A 187 18.44 -54.41 34.27
C ALA A 187 17.43 -53.35 34.77
N LEU A 188 16.49 -53.74 35.64
CA LEU A 188 15.57 -52.80 36.30
C LEU A 188 16.25 -51.98 37.40
N GLN A 189 17.20 -52.59 38.11
CA GLN A 189 17.98 -51.93 39.15
C GLN A 189 18.90 -50.83 38.58
N GLU A 190 19.42 -51.05 37.37
CA GLU A 190 20.22 -50.07 36.62
C GLU A 190 19.38 -48.88 36.09
N ARG A 191 18.12 -49.14 35.70
CA ARG A 191 17.18 -48.08 35.28
C ARG A 191 16.72 -47.17 36.42
N LEU A 192 16.61 -47.70 37.65
CA LEU A 192 16.28 -46.90 38.82
C LEU A 192 17.40 -45.89 39.18
N GLN A 193 18.67 -46.26 39.03
CA GLN A 193 19.79 -45.33 39.18
C GLN A 193 19.83 -44.22 38.12
N THR A 194 19.22 -44.44 36.95
CA THR A 194 19.12 -43.41 35.90
C THR A 194 18.02 -42.39 36.20
N ILE A 195 17.02 -42.75 37.01
CA ILE A 195 15.94 -41.87 37.44
C ILE A 195 16.42 -40.88 38.52
N ASP A 196 17.29 -41.30 39.44
CA ASP A 196 17.91 -40.39 40.42
C ASP A 196 18.80 -39.33 39.74
N LYS A 197 19.51 -39.70 38.67
CA LYS A 197 20.26 -38.76 37.82
C LYS A 197 19.37 -37.80 37.03
N ALA A 198 18.13 -38.19 36.70
CA ALA A 198 17.18 -37.32 36.02
C ALA A 198 16.61 -36.24 36.95
N GLN A 199 16.50 -36.52 38.26
CA GLN A 199 16.08 -35.54 39.26
C GLN A 199 17.14 -34.45 39.49
N GLU A 200 18.44 -34.81 39.46
CA GLU A 200 19.55 -33.85 39.51
C GLU A 200 19.56 -32.86 38.32
N ASN A 201 19.09 -33.28 37.15
CA ASN A 201 18.99 -32.41 35.97
C ASN A 201 17.80 -31.43 36.04
N ILE A 202 16.76 -31.72 36.83
CA ILE A 202 15.64 -30.79 37.04
C ILE A 202 16.07 -29.63 37.96
N THR A 203 16.94 -29.87 38.94
CA THR A 203 17.50 -28.81 39.80
C THR A 203 18.46 -27.88 39.04
N LYS A 204 19.08 -28.36 37.94
CA LYS A 204 19.92 -27.55 37.04
C LYS A 204 19.13 -26.63 36.11
N LEU A 205 17.85 -26.88 35.85
CA LEU A 205 17.04 -26.05 34.96
C LEU A 205 16.76 -24.64 35.54
N SER A 206 16.84 -24.48 36.87
CA SER A 206 16.83 -23.15 37.51
C SER A 206 18.13 -22.37 37.33
N GLY A 207 19.21 -23.01 36.86
CA GLY A 207 20.49 -22.38 36.51
C GLY A 207 20.53 -21.80 35.10
N ASP A 208 19.64 -22.20 34.19
CA ASP A 208 19.63 -21.77 32.79
C ASP A 208 19.07 -20.35 32.56
N VAL A 209 18.69 -19.64 33.62
CA VAL A 209 18.42 -18.19 33.56
C VAL A 209 19.73 -17.37 33.68
N LEU A 210 20.83 -17.97 34.19
CA LEU A 210 22.15 -17.33 34.26
C LEU A 210 22.92 -17.39 32.93
N THR A 211 22.66 -18.38 32.07
CA THR A 211 23.34 -18.54 30.77
C THR A 211 23.00 -17.43 29.76
N LEU A 212 21.85 -16.77 29.89
CA LEU A 212 21.52 -15.58 29.08
C LEU A 212 22.39 -14.37 29.45
N GLN A 213 22.73 -14.16 30.73
CA GLN A 213 23.67 -13.10 31.13
C GLN A 213 25.09 -13.39 30.63
N ASP A 214 25.51 -14.66 30.66
CA ASP A 214 26.84 -15.06 30.18
C ASP A 214 26.98 -14.91 28.65
N ILE A 215 25.95 -15.25 27.86
CA ILE A 215 25.92 -15.01 26.41
C ILE A 215 26.00 -13.51 26.08
N LEU A 216 25.45 -12.67 26.93
CA LEU A 216 25.43 -11.21 26.79
C LEU A 216 26.74 -10.54 27.23
N SER A 217 27.65 -11.24 27.91
CA SER A 217 28.90 -10.66 28.42
C SER A 217 29.98 -10.41 27.34
N ASN A 218 30.07 -11.27 26.32
CA ASN A 218 31.07 -11.16 25.24
C ASN A 218 30.47 -10.57 23.95
N LYS A 219 31.19 -9.63 23.32
CA LYS A 219 30.79 -8.96 22.08
C LYS A 219 30.53 -9.92 20.91
N GLN A 220 31.31 -11.00 20.78
CA GLN A 220 31.13 -11.97 19.70
C GLN A 220 29.87 -12.84 19.90
N THR A 221 29.63 -13.30 21.13
CA THR A 221 28.43 -14.08 21.46
C THR A 221 27.17 -13.23 21.36
N ARG A 222 27.24 -11.92 21.69
CA ARG A 222 26.16 -10.96 21.43
C ARG A 222 25.82 -10.83 19.95
N GLY A 223 26.85 -10.74 19.08
CA GLY A 223 26.65 -10.70 17.63
C GLY A 223 25.95 -11.96 17.12
N ALA A 224 26.46 -13.13 17.52
CA ALA A 224 25.86 -14.42 17.16
C ALA A 224 24.41 -14.55 17.66
N PHE A 225 24.09 -14.06 18.87
CA PHE A 225 22.72 -14.06 19.38
C PHE A 225 21.78 -13.23 18.52
N GLY A 226 22.22 -12.05 18.08
CA GLY A 226 21.44 -11.21 17.17
C GLY A 226 21.19 -11.88 15.82
N GLU A 227 22.20 -12.53 15.24
CA GLU A 227 22.09 -13.27 13.98
C GLU A 227 21.16 -14.50 14.10
N ILE A 228 21.27 -15.26 15.19
CA ILE A 228 20.40 -16.42 15.46
C ILE A 228 18.95 -15.98 15.60
N GLN A 229 18.70 -14.91 16.36
CA GLN A 229 17.34 -14.40 16.58
C GLN A 229 16.75 -13.86 15.26
N LEU A 230 17.53 -13.12 14.47
CA LEU A 230 17.12 -12.65 13.15
C LEU A 230 16.78 -13.84 12.24
N THR A 231 17.62 -14.87 12.23
CA THR A 231 17.42 -16.08 11.42
C THR A 231 16.13 -16.80 11.82
N ASP A 232 15.85 -16.94 13.12
CA ASP A 232 14.63 -17.56 13.62
C ASP A 232 13.38 -16.77 13.19
N ILE A 233 13.39 -15.45 13.33
CA ILE A 233 12.29 -14.57 12.92
C ILE A 233 12.05 -14.65 11.41
N VAL A 234 13.10 -14.54 10.60
CA VAL A 234 13.01 -14.58 9.13
C VAL A 234 12.50 -15.93 8.66
N SER A 235 13.03 -17.03 9.20
CA SER A 235 12.62 -18.39 8.80
C SER A 235 11.16 -18.73 9.12
N LYS A 236 10.60 -18.13 10.19
CA LYS A 236 9.19 -18.25 10.56
C LYS A 236 8.29 -17.31 9.75
N ALA A 237 8.78 -16.12 9.44
CA ALA A 237 7.99 -15.10 8.75
C ALA A 237 7.93 -15.32 7.24
N LEU A 238 9.04 -15.73 6.62
CA LEU A 238 9.20 -15.76 5.16
C LEU A 238 9.54 -17.17 4.62
N PRO A 239 9.06 -17.52 3.41
CA PRO A 239 9.49 -18.73 2.70
C PRO A 239 11.01 -18.76 2.45
N LYS A 240 11.63 -19.95 2.48
CA LYS A 240 13.09 -20.13 2.35
C LYS A 240 13.69 -19.60 1.04
N ASP A 241 12.90 -19.53 -0.02
CA ASP A 241 13.26 -19.00 -1.34
C ASP A 241 13.24 -17.48 -1.42
N SER A 242 12.67 -16.80 -0.41
CA SER A 242 12.50 -15.34 -0.40
C SER A 242 13.55 -14.57 0.39
N TYR A 243 14.58 -15.23 0.90
CA TYR A 243 15.68 -14.57 1.59
C TYR A 243 17.00 -15.34 1.43
N THR A 244 18.11 -14.65 1.69
CA THR A 244 19.46 -15.24 1.73
C THR A 244 20.19 -14.71 2.94
N LEU A 245 20.61 -15.62 3.82
CA LEU A 245 21.40 -15.28 5.00
C LEU A 245 22.86 -15.08 4.60
N GLN A 246 23.55 -14.16 5.27
CA GLN A 246 24.98 -13.87 5.06
C GLN A 246 25.31 -13.57 3.58
N ALA A 247 24.42 -12.83 2.90
CA ALA A 247 24.55 -12.49 1.49
C ALA A 247 25.69 -11.49 1.28
N THR A 248 26.52 -11.74 0.26
CA THR A 248 27.58 -10.81 -0.17
C THR A 248 27.08 -9.98 -1.34
N LEU A 249 27.08 -8.66 -1.17
CA LEU A 249 26.67 -7.70 -2.20
C LEU A 249 27.81 -7.47 -3.22
N SER A 250 27.50 -6.79 -4.33
CA SER A 250 28.47 -6.49 -5.40
C SER A 250 29.71 -5.72 -4.92
N ASN A 251 29.57 -4.93 -3.86
CA ASN A 251 30.66 -4.16 -3.24
C ASN A 251 31.55 -5.00 -2.29
N GLY A 252 31.35 -6.32 -2.22
CA GLY A 252 32.10 -7.24 -1.37
C GLY A 252 31.77 -7.13 0.12
N LYS A 253 30.73 -6.36 0.51
CA LYS A 253 30.22 -6.32 1.89
C LYS A 253 29.22 -7.45 2.10
N ARG A 254 29.28 -8.05 3.28
CA ARG A 254 28.39 -9.15 3.69
C ARG A 254 27.35 -8.62 4.66
N ALA A 255 26.08 -8.80 4.32
CA ALA A 255 24.94 -8.45 5.16
C ALA A 255 24.41 -9.69 5.88
N ASP A 256 23.78 -9.52 7.05
CA ASP A 256 23.29 -10.64 7.85
C ASP A 256 22.12 -11.37 7.18
N CYS A 257 21.20 -10.62 6.56
CA CYS A 257 20.11 -11.17 5.77
C CYS A 257 19.75 -10.24 4.61
N LEU A 258 19.49 -10.83 3.45
CA LEU A 258 18.96 -10.16 2.27
C LEU A 258 17.58 -10.76 1.95
N ILE A 259 16.54 -9.94 1.97
CA ILE A 259 15.17 -10.34 1.64
C ILE A 259 14.90 -10.02 0.19
N HIS A 260 14.54 -11.03 -0.58
CA HIS A 260 14.21 -10.89 -2.01
C HIS A 260 12.78 -10.43 -2.15
N LEU A 261 12.59 -9.24 -2.73
CA LEU A 261 11.28 -8.67 -3.05
C LEU A 261 11.22 -8.29 -4.52
N PRO A 262 10.01 -8.30 -5.12
CA PRO A 262 9.82 -7.80 -6.49
C PRO A 262 10.16 -6.31 -6.57
N ASN A 263 10.63 -5.87 -7.73
CA ASN A 263 10.91 -4.46 -8.00
C ASN A 263 9.64 -3.74 -8.51
N PRO A 264 9.22 -2.60 -7.92
CA PRO A 264 9.69 -1.96 -6.67
C PRO A 264 9.05 -2.57 -5.40
N PRO A 265 9.73 -2.57 -4.23
CA PRO A 265 10.95 -1.80 -3.90
C PRO A 265 12.28 -2.53 -4.17
N GLY A 266 12.28 -3.82 -4.55
CA GLY A 266 13.52 -4.59 -4.73
C GLY A 266 14.09 -5.19 -3.44
N PRO A 267 15.25 -5.87 -3.49
CA PRO A 267 15.79 -6.62 -2.35
C PRO A 267 16.15 -5.73 -1.14
N ILE A 268 15.68 -6.08 0.04
CA ILE A 268 15.91 -5.31 1.28
C ILE A 268 16.94 -6.01 2.16
N VAL A 269 17.94 -5.26 2.61
CA VAL A 269 18.96 -5.75 3.53
C VAL A 269 18.51 -5.58 4.99
N VAL A 270 18.77 -6.59 5.82
CA VAL A 270 18.62 -6.56 7.27
C VAL A 270 19.95 -6.86 7.93
N ASP A 271 20.39 -5.97 8.81
CA ASP A 271 21.66 -6.06 9.53
C ASP A 271 21.40 -5.96 11.04
N ALA A 272 21.88 -6.94 11.79
CA ALA A 272 21.67 -7.05 13.23
C ALA A 272 22.79 -6.31 13.98
N LYS A 273 22.42 -5.33 14.81
CA LYS A 273 23.37 -4.68 15.74
C LYS A 273 22.80 -4.62 17.13
N PHE A 274 23.68 -4.81 18.11
CA PHE A 274 23.30 -4.79 19.51
C PHE A 274 24.13 -3.78 20.30
N PRO A 275 23.71 -2.50 20.37
CA PRO A 275 24.40 -1.44 21.10
C PRO A 275 24.10 -1.53 22.61
N LEU A 276 24.28 -2.72 23.21
CA LEU A 276 23.89 -3.02 24.58
C LEU A 276 24.70 -2.23 25.61
N GLU A 277 25.98 -1.99 25.35
CA GLU A 277 26.93 -1.35 26.27
C GLU A 277 26.44 0.06 26.70
N GLY A 278 25.99 0.87 25.75
CA GLY A 278 25.45 2.20 26.05
C GLY A 278 24.13 2.15 26.81
N TYR A 279 23.30 1.14 26.53
CA TYR A 279 22.02 0.95 27.22
C TYR A 279 22.20 0.43 28.65
N GLU A 280 23.10 -0.52 28.88
CA GLU A 280 23.45 -1.01 30.22
C GLU A 280 24.07 0.10 31.08
N ALA A 281 24.99 0.88 30.50
CA ALA A 281 25.56 2.04 31.18
C ALA A 281 24.47 3.04 31.57
N LEU A 282 23.49 3.27 30.69
CA LEU A 282 22.37 4.18 30.96
C LEU A 282 21.48 3.65 32.08
N ARG A 283 21.18 2.35 32.07
CA ARG A 283 20.32 1.70 33.07
C ARG A 283 20.97 1.58 34.45
N ASN A 284 22.29 1.43 34.50
CA ASN A 284 23.05 1.32 35.74
C ASN A 284 23.53 2.67 36.28
N SER A 285 23.27 3.78 35.57
CA SER A 285 23.64 5.12 36.00
C SER A 285 22.85 5.55 37.23
N THR A 286 23.56 6.02 38.26
CA THR A 286 22.94 6.49 39.52
C THR A 286 23.03 8.00 39.70
N THR A 287 23.84 8.69 38.89
CA THR A 287 24.05 10.14 38.93
C THR A 287 23.75 10.77 37.58
N ASP A 288 23.22 11.99 37.56
CA ASP A 288 22.89 12.74 36.34
C ASP A 288 24.07 12.83 35.35
N SER A 289 25.29 13.01 35.84
CA SER A 289 26.49 13.02 34.99
C SER A 289 26.72 11.70 34.25
N GLN A 290 26.45 10.57 34.91
CA GLN A 290 26.59 9.24 34.32
C GLN A 290 25.50 9.00 33.27
N VAL A 291 24.27 9.45 33.55
CA VAL A 291 23.14 9.37 32.60
C VAL A 291 23.48 10.10 31.31
N VAL A 292 24.02 11.33 31.41
CA VAL A 292 24.39 12.13 30.23
C VAL A 292 25.50 11.46 29.41
N GLU A 293 26.52 10.92 30.08
CA GLU A 293 27.62 10.22 29.41
C GLU A 293 27.16 8.94 28.72
N ALA A 294 26.38 8.10 29.41
CA ALA A 294 25.85 6.86 28.87
C ALA A 294 24.88 7.11 27.70
N ALA A 295 24.01 8.12 27.81
CA ALA A 295 23.14 8.55 26.73
C ALA A 295 23.95 8.98 25.48
N ARG A 296 25.05 9.72 25.68
CA ARG A 296 25.96 10.09 24.59
C ARG A 296 26.62 8.88 23.94
N MET A 297 27.03 7.90 24.75
CA MET A 297 27.64 6.66 24.27
C MET A 297 26.67 5.84 23.41
N LEU A 298 25.44 5.61 23.91
CA LEU A 298 24.39 4.89 23.17
C LEU A 298 24.09 5.59 21.85
N LYS A 299 23.90 6.91 21.89
CA LYS A 299 23.61 7.75 20.72
C LYS A 299 24.70 7.66 19.65
N THR A 300 25.96 7.75 20.07
CA THR A 300 27.09 7.68 19.14
C THR A 300 27.20 6.30 18.49
N SER A 301 26.96 5.25 19.26
CA SER A 301 27.00 3.86 18.77
C SER A 301 25.92 3.60 17.72
N VAL A 302 24.66 3.93 18.03
CA VAL A 302 23.52 3.74 17.10
C VAL A 302 23.69 4.57 15.84
N ARG A 303 24.09 5.84 15.95
CA ARG A 303 24.34 6.70 14.79
C ARG A 303 25.41 6.12 13.86
N LYS A 304 26.48 5.58 14.42
CA LYS A 304 27.53 4.92 13.64
C LYS A 304 26.96 3.72 12.87
N HIS A 305 26.13 2.90 13.50
CA HIS A 305 25.48 1.77 12.85
C HIS A 305 24.53 2.18 11.73
N ILE A 306 23.70 3.21 11.95
CA ILE A 306 22.82 3.76 10.90
C ILE A 306 23.63 4.20 9.68
N LYS A 307 24.71 4.97 9.91
CA LYS A 307 25.59 5.44 8.84
C LYS A 307 26.27 4.28 8.11
N ASP A 308 26.82 3.33 8.86
CA ASP A 308 27.48 2.14 8.32
C ASP A 308 26.53 1.31 7.44
N ILE A 309 25.27 1.13 7.85
CA ILE A 309 24.26 0.38 7.11
C ILE A 309 23.88 1.11 5.82
N SER A 310 23.61 2.41 5.92
CA SER A 310 23.24 3.25 4.78
C SER A 310 24.31 3.23 3.70
N GLU A 311 25.59 3.42 4.08
CA GLU A 311 26.71 3.48 3.13
C GLU A 311 27.10 2.13 2.53
N LYS A 312 26.92 1.01 3.27
CA LYS A 312 27.39 -0.31 2.84
C LYS A 312 26.34 -1.11 2.09
N TYR A 313 25.06 -0.89 2.36
CA TYR A 313 24.01 -1.80 1.94
C TYR A 313 22.94 -1.17 1.06
N ILE A 314 22.88 0.17 0.93
CA ILE A 314 21.96 0.84 0.03
C ILE A 314 22.69 1.15 -1.28
N LEU A 315 22.54 0.26 -2.26
CA LEU A 315 23.19 0.29 -3.56
C LEU A 315 22.15 0.51 -4.67
N GLU A 316 22.31 1.60 -5.42
CA GLU A 316 21.40 1.93 -6.53
C GLU A 316 21.38 0.82 -7.59
N GLY A 317 20.18 0.32 -7.91
CA GLY A 317 19.98 -0.72 -8.92
C GLY A 317 20.20 -2.16 -8.45
N GLU A 318 20.70 -2.38 -7.22
CA GLU A 318 20.91 -3.71 -6.63
C GLU A 318 19.99 -3.97 -5.45
N THR A 319 19.94 -3.03 -4.49
CA THR A 319 19.10 -3.13 -3.29
C THR A 319 17.99 -2.09 -3.33
N ALA A 320 16.98 -2.27 -2.49
CA ALA A 320 15.95 -1.28 -2.27
C ALA A 320 16.54 0.05 -1.77
N ASP A 321 15.75 1.11 -1.92
CA ASP A 321 16.06 2.44 -1.39
C ASP A 321 16.11 2.52 0.14
N GLY A 322 15.98 1.41 0.86
CA GLY A 322 16.10 1.39 2.31
C GLY A 322 16.56 0.04 2.86
N ALA A 323 17.07 0.08 4.09
CA ALA A 323 17.56 -1.08 4.83
C ALA A 323 16.97 -1.14 6.25
N LEU A 324 17.00 -2.32 6.85
CA LEU A 324 16.51 -2.56 8.21
C LEU A 324 17.68 -2.73 9.18
N LEU A 325 17.71 -1.90 10.23
CA LEU A 325 18.57 -2.08 11.39
C LEU A 325 17.80 -2.92 12.43
N PHE A 326 18.18 -4.18 12.58
CA PHE A 326 17.58 -5.08 13.56
C PHE A 326 18.25 -4.94 14.93
N LEU A 327 17.46 -4.59 15.94
CA LEU A 327 17.87 -4.53 17.35
C LEU A 327 17.29 -5.74 18.09
N PRO A 328 18.11 -6.70 18.56
CA PRO A 328 17.63 -7.93 19.20
C PRO A 328 16.90 -7.74 20.55
N SER A 329 16.88 -6.52 21.08
CA SER A 329 16.29 -6.18 22.38
C SER A 329 15.16 -5.17 22.21
N GLU A 330 13.95 -5.58 22.60
CA GLU A 330 12.79 -4.68 22.67
C GLU A 330 13.04 -3.50 23.61
N ALA A 331 13.79 -3.71 24.70
CA ALA A 331 14.07 -2.67 25.67
C ALA A 331 14.94 -1.55 25.08
N VAL A 332 15.97 -1.92 24.30
CA VAL A 332 16.81 -0.94 23.58
C VAL A 332 15.99 -0.18 22.53
N TYR A 333 15.13 -0.89 21.79
CA TYR A 333 14.25 -0.26 20.80
C TYR A 333 13.29 0.76 21.43
N ALA A 334 12.64 0.39 22.54
CA ALA A 334 11.72 1.26 23.27
C ALA A 334 12.43 2.51 23.81
N GLU A 335 13.63 2.34 24.38
CA GLU A 335 14.46 3.43 24.88
C GLU A 335 14.82 4.44 23.78
N LEU A 336 15.21 3.95 22.58
CA LEU A 336 15.53 4.80 21.45
C LEU A 336 14.33 5.63 20.98
N HIS A 337 13.14 5.03 20.94
CA HIS A 337 11.93 5.73 20.50
C HIS A 337 11.40 6.72 21.54
N ALA A 338 11.55 6.41 22.84
CA ALA A 338 11.09 7.27 23.92
C ALA A 338 12.01 8.48 24.12
N ASN A 339 13.34 8.25 24.19
CA ASN A 339 14.28 9.24 24.69
C ASN A 339 15.24 9.81 23.61
N PHE A 340 15.33 9.16 22.44
CA PHE A 340 16.23 9.57 21.34
C PHE A 340 15.51 9.71 19.99
N PRO A 341 14.42 10.50 19.90
CA PRO A 341 13.63 10.63 18.68
C PRO A 341 14.41 11.28 17.52
N ASP A 342 15.49 11.98 17.81
CA ASP A 342 16.39 12.55 16.82
C ASP A 342 17.20 11.46 16.09
N LEU A 343 17.67 10.42 16.79
CA LEU A 343 18.32 9.26 16.15
C LEU A 343 17.36 8.51 15.23
N VAL A 344 16.10 8.38 15.65
CA VAL A 344 15.07 7.73 14.83
C VAL A 344 14.88 8.52 13.53
N ARG A 345 14.76 9.86 13.61
CA ARG A 345 14.67 10.74 12.44
C ARG A 345 15.92 10.67 11.55
N GLU A 346 17.11 10.62 12.14
CA GLU A 346 18.37 10.42 11.40
C GLU A 346 18.36 9.08 10.65
N GLY A 347 17.85 8.02 11.28
CA GLY A 347 17.63 6.73 10.64
C GLY A 347 16.73 6.83 9.41
N PHE A 348 15.56 7.45 9.56
CA PHE A 348 14.65 7.71 8.44
C PHE A 348 15.30 8.52 7.31
N ALA A 349 16.03 9.59 7.64
CA ALA A 349 16.73 10.41 6.65
C ALA A 349 17.84 9.63 5.92
N ALA A 350 18.52 8.72 6.62
CA ALA A 350 19.52 7.82 6.04
C ALA A 350 18.91 6.59 5.33
N ARG A 351 17.57 6.50 5.27
CA ARG A 351 16.80 5.37 4.71
C ARG A 351 17.08 4.04 5.43
N VAL A 352 17.35 4.11 6.73
CA VAL A 352 17.55 2.96 7.61
C VAL A 352 16.45 2.93 8.67
N TRP A 353 15.58 1.92 8.61
CA TRP A 353 14.50 1.75 9.57
C TRP A 353 14.93 0.85 10.72
N ILE A 354 14.79 1.34 11.94
CA ILE A 354 15.11 0.60 13.16
C ILE A 354 13.93 -0.31 13.49
N VAL A 355 14.20 -1.60 13.68
CA VAL A 355 13.17 -2.60 14.02
C VAL A 355 13.62 -3.48 15.19
N SER A 356 12.67 -3.80 16.06
CA SER A 356 12.81 -4.80 17.13
C SER A 356 12.28 -6.18 16.69
N PRO A 357 12.39 -7.26 17.49
CA PRO A 357 11.83 -8.56 17.15
C PRO A 357 10.37 -8.54 16.73
N THR A 358 9.51 -7.85 17.49
CA THR A 358 8.08 -7.72 17.20
C THR A 358 7.82 -6.89 15.94
N THR A 359 8.49 -5.74 15.82
CA THR A 359 8.33 -4.84 14.67
C THR A 359 8.88 -5.44 13.38
N CYS A 360 10.00 -6.18 13.48
CA CYS A 360 10.58 -6.94 12.38
C CYS A 360 9.60 -8.02 11.91
N MET A 361 9.05 -8.82 12.84
CA MET A 361 8.05 -9.84 12.49
C MET A 361 6.84 -9.24 11.75
N ALA A 362 6.29 -8.12 12.23
CA ALA A 362 5.19 -7.42 11.57
C ALA A 362 5.57 -6.92 10.16
N THR A 363 6.77 -6.36 10.04
CA THR A 363 7.32 -5.87 8.77
C THR A 363 7.49 -7.01 7.76
N LEU A 364 8.07 -8.13 8.19
CA LEU A 364 8.25 -9.32 7.36
C LEU A 364 6.92 -9.95 6.95
N HIS A 365 5.89 -9.93 7.82
CA HIS A 365 4.56 -10.40 7.48
C HIS A 365 3.93 -9.55 6.36
N THR A 366 4.14 -8.24 6.42
CA THR A 366 3.71 -7.31 5.37
C THR A 366 4.45 -7.60 4.05
N MET A 367 5.76 -7.81 4.11
CA MET A 367 6.57 -8.22 2.96
C MET A 367 6.12 -9.57 2.37
N ARG A 368 5.73 -10.53 3.21
CA ARG A 368 5.17 -11.81 2.76
C ARG A 368 3.89 -11.63 1.96
N ALA A 369 3.01 -10.73 2.37
CA ALA A 369 1.78 -10.44 1.62
C ALA A 369 2.11 -9.91 0.22
N ILE A 370 3.07 -8.97 0.13
CA ILE A 370 3.56 -8.43 -1.15
C ILE A 370 4.13 -9.56 -2.04
N LEU A 371 4.92 -10.47 -1.46
CA LEU A 371 5.47 -11.63 -2.17
C LEU A 371 4.39 -12.57 -2.69
N LYS A 372 3.33 -12.81 -1.91
CA LYS A 372 2.21 -13.64 -2.31
C LYS A 372 1.48 -12.99 -3.49
N ASP A 373 1.21 -11.69 -3.42
CA ASP A 373 0.53 -10.94 -4.47
C ASP A 373 1.33 -10.94 -5.78
N ALA A 374 2.65 -10.75 -5.68
CA ALA A 374 3.54 -10.79 -6.85
C ALA A 374 3.54 -12.18 -7.52
N ARG A 375 3.66 -13.26 -6.73
CA ARG A 375 3.56 -14.63 -7.24
C ARG A 375 2.20 -14.91 -7.87
N MET A 376 1.11 -14.45 -7.26
CA MET A 376 -0.23 -14.60 -7.82
C MET A 376 -0.38 -13.90 -9.18
N ARG A 377 0.19 -12.71 -9.35
CA ARG A 377 0.18 -11.99 -10.64
C ARG A 377 0.94 -12.74 -11.73
N GLU A 378 2.10 -13.31 -11.40
CA GLU A 378 2.89 -14.11 -12.34
C GLU A 378 2.12 -15.36 -12.80
N GLN A 379 1.52 -16.09 -11.85
CA GLN A 379 0.70 -17.27 -12.14
C GLN A 379 -0.56 -16.92 -12.94
N ALA A 380 -1.21 -15.79 -12.66
CA ALA A 380 -2.36 -15.32 -13.44
C ALA A 380 -1.98 -15.05 -14.91
N GLY A 381 -0.76 -14.56 -15.17
CA GLY A 381 -0.22 -14.41 -16.52
C GLY A 381 -0.07 -15.75 -17.24
N ALA A 382 0.47 -16.76 -16.55
CA ALA A 382 0.60 -18.11 -17.09
C ALA A 382 -0.78 -18.74 -17.38
N ILE A 383 -1.73 -18.63 -16.44
CA ILE A 383 -3.11 -19.12 -16.62
C ILE A 383 -3.78 -18.43 -17.81
N ARG A 384 -3.61 -17.12 -17.97
CA ARG A 384 -4.19 -16.38 -19.10
C ARG A 384 -3.64 -16.86 -20.45
N LYS A 385 -2.35 -17.23 -20.50
CA LYS A 385 -1.73 -17.81 -21.69
C LYS A 385 -2.33 -19.19 -22.01
N GLU A 386 -2.44 -20.07 -21.03
CA GLU A 386 -3.07 -21.39 -21.20
C GLU A 386 -4.53 -21.28 -21.61
N LEU A 387 -5.29 -20.37 -21.00
CA LEU A 387 -6.68 -20.13 -21.35
C LEU A 387 -6.84 -19.61 -22.80
N SER A 388 -5.89 -18.79 -23.26
CA SER A 388 -5.87 -18.34 -24.66
C SER A 388 -5.63 -19.49 -25.64
N LEU A 389 -4.75 -20.45 -25.30
CA LEU A 389 -4.53 -21.64 -26.12
C LEU A 389 -5.78 -22.52 -26.15
N LEU A 390 -6.39 -22.75 -24.99
CA LEU A 390 -7.64 -23.50 -24.89
C LEU A 390 -8.76 -22.87 -25.72
N SER A 391 -8.92 -21.54 -25.69
CA SER A 391 -9.90 -20.83 -26.51
C SER A 391 -9.69 -21.07 -28.01
N GLN A 392 -8.43 -21.05 -28.48
CA GLN A 392 -8.12 -21.33 -29.89
C GLN A 392 -8.47 -22.77 -30.27
N ASP A 393 -8.26 -23.72 -29.37
CA ASP A 393 -8.63 -25.12 -29.62
C ASP A 393 -10.15 -25.32 -29.64
N VAL A 394 -10.91 -24.60 -28.79
CA VAL A 394 -12.37 -24.57 -28.83
C VAL A 394 -12.89 -23.97 -30.15
N ASP A 395 -12.29 -22.89 -30.63
CA ASP A 395 -12.66 -22.28 -31.92
C ASP A 395 -12.41 -23.23 -33.10
N ARG A 396 -11.28 -23.94 -33.08
CA ARG A 396 -10.96 -24.98 -34.08
C ARG A 396 -11.98 -26.12 -34.03
N LEU A 397 -12.38 -26.54 -32.83
CA LEU A 397 -13.40 -27.57 -32.66
C LEU A 397 -14.75 -27.08 -33.22
N GLY A 398 -15.16 -25.86 -32.91
CA GLY A 398 -16.38 -25.25 -33.45
C GLY A 398 -16.38 -25.21 -34.99
N THR A 399 -15.23 -24.85 -35.59
CA THR A 399 -15.08 -24.86 -37.05
C THR A 399 -15.23 -26.27 -37.63
N ARG A 400 -14.63 -27.28 -37.01
CA ARG A 400 -14.74 -28.69 -37.44
C ARG A 400 -16.17 -29.22 -37.30
N VAL A 401 -16.83 -28.92 -36.19
CA VAL A 401 -18.24 -29.28 -35.96
C VAL A 401 -19.14 -28.62 -37.01
N GLY A 402 -18.93 -27.34 -37.31
CA GLY A 402 -19.68 -26.63 -38.36
C GLY A 402 -19.48 -27.23 -39.75
N SER A 403 -18.26 -27.70 -40.08
CA SER A 403 -18.03 -28.45 -41.33
C SER A 403 -18.71 -29.80 -41.34
N LEU A 404 -18.71 -30.52 -40.21
CA LEU A 404 -19.39 -31.81 -40.07
C LEU A 404 -20.92 -31.67 -40.22
N ASP A 405 -21.51 -30.64 -39.62
CA ASP A 405 -22.93 -30.31 -39.76
C ASP A 405 -23.33 -30.06 -41.22
N ARG A 406 -22.51 -29.32 -41.98
CA ARG A 406 -22.70 -29.14 -43.43
C ARG A 406 -22.68 -30.47 -44.18
N HIS A 407 -21.76 -31.37 -43.84
CA HIS A 407 -21.68 -32.69 -44.49
C HIS A 407 -22.91 -33.55 -44.16
N PHE A 408 -23.40 -33.55 -42.93
CA PHE A 408 -24.64 -34.24 -42.57
C PHE A 408 -25.86 -33.64 -43.27
N GLY A 409 -25.93 -32.31 -43.38
CA GLY A 409 -26.98 -31.63 -44.14
C GLY A 409 -26.97 -32.01 -45.62
N GLN A 410 -25.79 -32.16 -46.22
CA GLN A 410 -25.65 -32.63 -47.60
C GLN A 410 -26.07 -34.10 -47.74
N ALA A 411 -25.56 -34.99 -46.87
CA ALA A 411 -25.93 -36.40 -46.90
C ALA A 411 -27.44 -36.61 -46.71
N ALA A 412 -28.09 -35.82 -45.85
CA ALA A 412 -29.53 -35.87 -45.67
C ALA A 412 -30.30 -35.49 -46.95
N ARG A 413 -29.83 -34.48 -47.70
CA ARG A 413 -30.41 -34.11 -49.00
C ARG A 413 -30.23 -35.22 -50.02
N ASP A 414 -29.04 -35.80 -50.10
CA ASP A 414 -28.73 -36.88 -51.03
C ASP A 414 -29.64 -38.11 -50.76
N ILE A 415 -29.90 -38.44 -49.49
CA ILE A 415 -30.85 -39.50 -49.10
C ILE A 415 -32.28 -39.19 -49.56
N GLU A 416 -32.73 -37.94 -49.41
CA GLU A 416 -34.07 -37.53 -49.86
C GLU A 416 -34.21 -37.66 -51.38
N ASP A 417 -33.20 -37.25 -52.16
CA ASP A 417 -33.19 -37.40 -53.62
C ASP A 417 -33.21 -38.88 -54.06
N ILE A 418 -32.49 -39.75 -53.34
CA ILE A 418 -32.53 -41.21 -53.56
C ILE A 418 -33.92 -41.75 -53.27
N LYS A 419 -34.57 -41.31 -52.19
CA LYS A 419 -35.93 -41.74 -51.83
C LYS A 419 -36.95 -41.32 -52.90
N ILE A 420 -36.92 -40.07 -53.36
CA ILE A 420 -37.78 -39.58 -54.45
C ILE A 420 -37.59 -40.42 -55.72
N SER A 421 -36.34 -40.69 -56.08
CA SER A 421 -35.99 -41.49 -57.26
C SER A 421 -36.48 -42.93 -57.13
N SER A 422 -36.33 -43.53 -55.95
CA SER A 422 -36.81 -44.87 -55.62
C SER A 422 -38.34 -44.96 -55.67
N GLU A 423 -39.06 -43.96 -55.15
CA GLU A 423 -40.52 -43.89 -55.24
C GLU A 423 -41.00 -43.73 -56.69
N LYS A 424 -40.34 -42.89 -57.50
CA LYS A 424 -40.65 -42.73 -58.92
C LYS A 424 -40.41 -44.04 -59.69
N ALA A 425 -39.29 -44.72 -59.43
CA ALA A 425 -38.98 -46.02 -60.01
C ALA A 425 -40.01 -47.08 -59.62
N GLY A 426 -40.39 -47.15 -58.33
CA GLY A 426 -41.43 -48.05 -57.84
C GLY A 426 -42.81 -47.77 -58.46
N LYS A 427 -43.20 -46.49 -58.60
CA LYS A 427 -44.43 -46.10 -59.31
C LYS A 427 -44.40 -46.51 -60.78
N ARG A 428 -43.26 -46.37 -61.45
CA ARG A 428 -43.09 -46.78 -62.86
C ARG A 428 -43.14 -48.30 -63.02
N ALA A 429 -42.50 -49.05 -62.11
CA ALA A 429 -42.56 -50.51 -62.07
C ALA A 429 -44.01 -51.01 -61.88
N ARG A 430 -44.77 -50.42 -60.94
CA ARG A 430 -46.20 -50.74 -60.75
C ARG A 430 -47.06 -50.41 -61.96
N ARG A 431 -46.76 -49.33 -62.69
CA ARG A 431 -47.46 -49.03 -63.95
C ARG A 431 -47.14 -50.05 -65.04
N LEU A 432 -45.91 -50.58 -65.07
CA LEU A 432 -45.51 -51.62 -66.03
C LEU A 432 -46.19 -52.95 -65.71
N ASP A 433 -46.28 -53.34 -64.44
CA ASP A 433 -47.06 -54.50 -63.97
C ASP A 433 -48.55 -54.39 -64.34
N ASN A 434 -49.10 -53.17 -64.34
CA ASN A 434 -50.48 -52.92 -64.76
C ASN A 434 -50.66 -52.82 -66.29
N PHE A 435 -49.58 -52.85 -67.09
CA PHE A 435 -49.63 -52.66 -68.54
C PHE A 435 -49.47 -53.95 -69.36
N ASP A 436 -49.33 -55.12 -68.73
CA ASP A 436 -49.35 -56.40 -69.45
C ASP A 436 -50.37 -57.33 -68.79
N PHE A 437 -51.43 -57.64 -69.55
CA PHE A 437 -52.22 -58.88 -69.59
C PHE A 437 -53.71 -58.71 -70.01
N GLU A 438 -54.13 -57.59 -70.61
CA GLU A 438 -55.49 -57.52 -71.22
C GLU A 438 -55.58 -56.98 -72.66
N GLU A 439 -54.52 -56.46 -73.29
CA GLU A 439 -54.64 -55.82 -74.63
C GLU A 439 -54.03 -56.60 -75.82
N LEU A 440 -53.59 -57.86 -75.62
CA LEU A 440 -53.08 -58.74 -76.70
C LEU A 440 -53.99 -59.94 -77.01
N ALA A 441 -55.24 -59.94 -76.54
CA ALA A 441 -56.17 -61.03 -76.79
C ALA A 441 -57.57 -60.51 -77.17
N LYS A 442 -57.71 -59.91 -78.35
CA LYS A 442 -58.84 -60.11 -79.27
C LYS A 442 -58.73 -59.25 -80.53
N ASP A 443 -59.17 -59.87 -81.62
CA ASP A 443 -59.51 -59.30 -82.94
C ASP A 443 -58.33 -59.06 -83.91
N ASP A 444 -58.07 -60.01 -84.82
CA ASP A 444 -58.84 -60.16 -86.07
C ASP A 444 -58.13 -61.15 -87.03
N VAL A 445 -58.52 -62.43 -87.00
CA VAL A 445 -58.11 -63.44 -88.01
C VAL A 445 -59.30 -63.68 -88.95
N THR A 446 -59.64 -62.67 -89.75
CA THR A 446 -60.51 -62.86 -90.94
C THR A 446 -60.21 -61.80 -92.00
N ASN A 447 -59.19 -62.04 -92.84
CA ASN A 447 -59.26 -61.57 -94.23
C ASN A 447 -58.32 -62.39 -95.13
N VAL A 448 -58.89 -63.45 -95.72
CA VAL A 448 -58.25 -64.24 -96.78
C VAL A 448 -58.49 -63.52 -98.11
N VAL A 449 -57.42 -63.18 -98.84
CA VAL A 449 -57.47 -62.68 -100.22
C VAL A 449 -56.84 -63.74 -101.14
N PRO A 450 -57.51 -64.18 -102.22
CA PRO A 450 -57.02 -65.25 -103.08
C PRO A 450 -55.99 -64.75 -104.10
N LEU A 451 -54.98 -65.57 -104.39
CA LEU A 451 -54.02 -65.36 -105.48
C LEU A 451 -54.52 -66.08 -106.74
N SER A 452 -54.66 -65.34 -107.84
CA SER A 452 -55.01 -65.87 -109.16
C SER A 452 -53.77 -66.41 -109.89
N ASP A 453 -53.96 -67.56 -110.55
CA ASP A 453 -53.02 -68.27 -111.45
C ASP A 453 -52.38 -67.42 -112.56
N LYS A 454 -51.10 -67.71 -112.80
CA LYS A 454 -50.38 -67.81 -114.10
C LYS A 454 -49.18 -68.74 -113.82
N SER A 455 -48.91 -69.83 -114.52
CA SER A 455 -49.33 -70.40 -115.80
C SER A 455 -48.84 -71.85 -115.86
#